data_AF-A0A523S0D8-F1
#
_entry.id   AF-A0A523S0D8-F1
#
_cell.length_a   1.000
_cell.length_b   1.000
_cell.length_c   1.000
_cell.angle_alpha   90.00
_cell.angle_beta   90.00
_cell.angle_gamma   90.00
#
_symmetry.space_group_name_H-M   'P 1'
#
loop_
_entity.id
_entity.type
_entity.pdbx_description
1 polymer ?
#
loop_
_entity_poly.entity_id
_entity_poly.type
_entity_poly.pdbx_seq_one_letter_code
_entity_poly.pdbx_strand_id
1 'polypeptide(L)'
;MRKKANIIRREMAEFAFDLAKFKEKKAKIFMSYLCNGDKGHFEIPAPELARIRKKEAEDSAKILGAEIQGGMFSDLGLYPDEEARKKVVDLIIVARPDLIITHSPQDYMCDHTTTSKLVVDGSFIATLPEL
;
A
#
# COMPACT_ATOMS: atom_id res chain seq x y z
N MET A 1 9.81 -8.25 30.99
CA MET A 1 10.54 -8.81 29.82
C MET A 1 9.53 -9.20 28.75
N ARG A 2 9.34 -8.37 27.71
CA ARG A 2 8.45 -8.71 26.59
C ARG A 2 9.18 -9.69 25.68
N LYS A 3 8.56 -10.83 25.42
CA LYS A 3 9.07 -11.91 24.56
C LYS A 3 9.31 -11.37 23.15
N LYS A 4 10.37 -11.85 22.49
CA LYS A 4 10.64 -11.69 21.05
C LYS A 4 9.38 -12.05 20.27
N ALA A 5 8.66 -11.05 19.77
CA ALA A 5 7.55 -11.28 18.86
C ALA A 5 8.15 -11.44 17.46
N ASN A 6 7.90 -12.60 16.86
CA ASN A 6 8.16 -12.82 15.44
C ASN A 6 7.47 -11.73 14.62
N ILE A 7 8.24 -11.11 13.73
CA ILE A 7 7.87 -10.04 12.81
C ILE A 7 6.46 -10.27 12.24
N ILE A 8 5.53 -9.34 12.52
CA ILE A 8 4.19 -9.33 11.93
C ILE A 8 4.32 -8.85 10.48
N ARG A 9 4.66 -9.75 9.55
CA ARG A 9 4.60 -9.52 8.09
C ARG A 9 3.15 -9.69 7.59
N ARG A 10 2.23 -8.78 7.93
CA ARG A 10 0.79 -8.98 7.57
C ARG A 10 0.27 -8.24 6.35
N GLU A 11 0.89 -7.16 5.89
CA GLU A 11 0.14 -6.23 5.03
C GLU A 11 0.22 -6.56 3.53
N MET A 12 1.40 -6.93 2.97
CA MET A 12 1.48 -7.35 1.56
C MET A 12 0.92 -8.76 1.29
N ALA A 13 0.62 -9.53 2.34
CA ALA A 13 0.14 -10.90 2.20
C ALA A 13 -1.36 -10.98 1.88
N GLU A 14 -2.14 -9.94 2.20
CA GLU A 14 -3.60 -9.96 2.11
C GLU A 14 -4.10 -10.30 0.70
N PHE A 15 -3.48 -9.71 -0.33
CA PHE A 15 -3.90 -9.86 -1.73
C PHE A 15 -2.99 -10.77 -2.57
N ALA A 16 -2.01 -11.43 -1.94
CA ALA A 16 -0.97 -12.16 -2.67
C ALA A 16 -1.53 -13.26 -3.60
N PHE A 17 -2.60 -13.94 -3.16
CA PHE A 17 -3.25 -15.00 -3.94
C PHE A 17 -3.96 -14.46 -5.18
N ASP A 18 -4.68 -13.35 -5.06
CA ASP A 18 -5.38 -12.74 -6.19
C ASP A 18 -4.37 -12.16 -7.20
N LEU A 19 -3.32 -11.49 -6.72
CA LEU A 19 -2.25 -10.98 -7.58
C LEU A 19 -1.54 -12.10 -8.37
N ALA A 20 -1.31 -13.26 -7.75
CA ALA A 20 -0.76 -14.41 -8.44
C ALA A 20 -1.67 -14.89 -9.59
N LYS A 21 -2.99 -14.94 -9.38
CA LYS A 21 -3.95 -15.27 -10.43
C LYS A 21 -3.98 -14.23 -11.56
N PHE A 22 -3.90 -12.94 -11.23
CA PHE A 22 -3.84 -11.89 -12.25
C PHE A 22 -2.57 -11.99 -13.09
N LYS A 23 -1.44 -12.35 -12.47
CA LYS A 23 -0.19 -12.62 -13.18
C LYS A 23 -0.33 -13.81 -14.13
N GLU A 24 -0.93 -14.92 -13.72
CA GLU A 24 -1.19 -16.08 -14.59
C GLU A 24 -2.04 -15.70 -15.81
N LYS A 25 -3.00 -14.80 -15.61
CA LYS A 25 -3.83 -14.22 -16.66
C LYS A 25 -3.13 -13.15 -17.50
N LYS A 26 -1.85 -12.87 -17.24
CA LYS A 26 -1.02 -11.85 -17.90
C LYS A 26 -1.61 -10.44 -17.81
N ALA A 27 -2.34 -10.15 -16.74
CA ALA A 27 -2.79 -8.79 -16.45
C ALA A 27 -1.58 -7.91 -16.14
N LYS A 28 -1.65 -6.63 -16.51
CA LYS A 28 -0.70 -5.61 -16.02
C LYS A 28 -1.02 -5.35 -14.56
N ILE A 29 -0.02 -5.43 -13.70
CA ILE A 29 -0.16 -5.26 -12.26
C ILE A 29 0.59 -4.00 -11.85
N PHE A 30 -0.10 -3.11 -11.16
CA PHE A 30 0.50 -1.99 -10.46
C PHE A 30 0.26 -2.18 -8.97
N MET A 31 1.34 -2.18 -8.19
CA MET A 31 1.30 -2.33 -6.74
C MET A 31 1.56 -1.01 -6.06
N SER A 32 0.86 -0.75 -4.95
CA SER A 32 1.15 0.40 -4.10
C SER A 32 0.99 0.08 -2.63
N TYR A 33 1.79 0.77 -1.83
CA TYR A 33 1.73 0.75 -0.37
C TYR A 33 1.83 2.20 0.11
N LEU A 34 0.83 2.70 0.85
CA LEU A 34 0.80 4.12 1.23
C LEU A 34 1.82 4.41 2.36
N CYS A 35 1.87 3.55 3.37
CA CYS A 35 2.76 3.69 4.52
C CYS A 35 4.05 2.87 4.35
N ASN A 36 5.19 3.42 4.76
CA ASN A 36 6.51 2.79 4.62
C ASN A 36 6.77 1.64 5.64
N GLY A 37 5.87 1.45 6.62
CA GLY A 37 5.95 0.37 7.59
C GLY A 37 7.09 0.49 8.61
N ASP A 38 7.56 1.71 8.87
CA ASP A 38 8.71 2.04 9.70
C ASP A 38 8.56 1.82 11.23
N LYS A 39 7.36 1.49 11.72
CA LYS A 39 7.10 1.21 13.15
C LYS A 39 6.86 -0.27 13.46
N GLY A 40 6.89 -1.14 12.45
CA GLY A 40 6.57 -2.56 12.56
C GLY A 40 7.63 -3.46 13.21
N HIS A 41 8.65 -2.90 13.89
CA HIS A 41 9.74 -3.69 14.47
C HIS A 41 10.17 -3.18 15.85
N PHE A 42 10.56 -4.10 16.74
CA PHE A 42 10.98 -3.77 18.12
C PHE A 42 12.46 -3.37 18.25
N GLU A 43 13.33 -3.95 17.42
CA GLU A 43 14.79 -3.74 17.49
C GLU A 43 15.37 -2.86 16.38
N ILE A 44 14.90 -3.01 15.13
CA ILE A 44 15.37 -2.24 13.98
C ILE A 44 14.84 -0.80 14.05
N PRO A 45 15.70 0.23 13.99
CA PRO A 45 15.28 1.63 13.96
C PRO A 45 14.42 1.98 12.74
N ALA A 46 13.47 2.90 12.92
CA ALA A 46 12.48 3.25 11.89
C ALA A 46 13.06 3.61 10.50
N PRO A 47 14.09 4.48 10.37
CA PRO A 47 14.66 4.80 9.06
C PRO A 47 15.28 3.59 8.34
N GLU A 48 15.89 2.68 9.12
CA GLU A 48 16.47 1.45 8.58
C GLU A 48 15.38 0.48 8.16
N LEU A 49 14.35 0.30 9.00
CA LEU A 49 13.21 -0.56 8.71
C LEU A 49 12.46 -0.11 7.45
N ALA A 50 12.21 1.18 7.28
CA ALA A 50 11.58 1.74 6.08
C ALA A 50 12.36 1.35 4.81
N ARG A 51 13.70 1.44 4.87
CA ARG A 51 14.58 1.08 3.75
C ARG A 51 14.53 -0.42 3.43
N ILE A 52 14.48 -1.25 4.47
CA ILE A 52 14.34 -2.70 4.32
C ILE A 52 12.98 -3.03 3.70
N ARG A 53 11.88 -2.51 4.25
CA ARG A 53 10.52 -2.80 3.76
C ARG A 53 10.29 -2.28 2.34
N LYS A 54 10.89 -1.15 1.97
CA LYS A 54 10.90 -0.68 0.57
C LYS A 54 11.49 -1.73 -0.36
N LYS A 55 12.65 -2.28 -0.01
CA LYS A 55 13.31 -3.32 -0.81
C LYS A 55 12.48 -4.61 -0.86
N GLU A 56 11.90 -5.03 0.26
CA GLU A 56 11.00 -6.20 0.30
C GLU A 56 9.79 -6.02 -0.64
N ALA A 57 9.23 -4.81 -0.69
CA ALA A 57 8.12 -4.49 -1.57
C ALA A 57 8.54 -4.51 -3.06
N GLU A 58 9.68 -3.91 -3.39
CA GLU A 58 10.26 -3.93 -4.75
C GLU A 58 10.57 -5.35 -5.23
N ASP A 59 11.18 -6.18 -4.37
CA ASP A 59 11.48 -7.58 -4.67
C ASP A 59 10.18 -8.39 -4.89
N SER A 60 9.13 -8.11 -4.11
CA SER A 60 7.82 -8.75 -4.28
C SER A 60 7.14 -8.34 -5.59
N ALA A 61 7.20 -7.07 -5.98
CA ALA A 61 6.69 -6.60 -7.26
C ALA A 61 7.44 -7.23 -8.44
N LYS A 62 8.77 -7.38 -8.33
CA LYS A 62 9.59 -8.06 -9.34
C LYS A 62 9.17 -9.52 -9.53
N ILE A 63 8.83 -10.23 -8.44
CA ILE A 63 8.29 -11.60 -8.53
C ILE A 63 6.99 -11.61 -9.35
N LEU A 64 6.13 -10.60 -9.19
CA LEU A 64 4.87 -10.50 -9.91
C LEU A 64 5.00 -9.93 -11.34
N GLY A 65 6.14 -9.31 -11.68
CA GLY A 65 6.30 -8.53 -12.91
C GLY A 65 5.48 -7.24 -12.87
N ALA A 66 5.24 -6.71 -11.66
CA ALA A 66 4.43 -5.53 -11.42
C ALA A 66 5.28 -4.26 -11.39
N GLU A 67 4.68 -3.14 -11.80
CA GLU A 67 5.17 -1.81 -11.44
C GLU A 67 4.83 -1.54 -9.97
N ILE A 68 5.64 -0.74 -9.27
CA ILE A 68 5.39 -0.43 -7.86
C ILE A 68 5.78 1.01 -7.51
N GLN A 69 4.92 1.67 -6.73
CA GLN A 69 5.16 2.98 -6.15
C GLN A 69 4.56 3.03 -4.74
N GLY A 70 5.23 3.66 -3.77
CA GLY A 70 4.71 3.71 -2.42
C GLY A 70 5.64 4.35 -1.41
N GLY A 71 5.30 4.19 -0.12
CA GLY A 71 6.06 4.70 1.02
C GLY A 71 5.94 6.22 1.19
N MET A 72 4.76 6.77 0.91
CA MET A 72 4.49 8.21 0.94
C MET A 72 4.29 8.75 2.37
N PHE A 73 3.92 7.88 3.30
CA PHE A 73 3.65 8.20 4.70
C PHE A 73 4.44 7.30 5.64
N SER A 74 4.70 7.79 6.86
CA SER A 74 5.18 6.95 7.97
C SER A 74 4.05 6.02 8.42
N ASP A 75 4.42 4.85 8.94
CA ASP A 75 3.49 3.89 9.54
C ASP A 75 2.69 4.56 10.66
N LEU A 76 1.37 4.37 10.73
CA LEU A 76 0.45 5.07 11.65
C LEU A 76 0.48 6.61 11.51
N GLY A 77 1.01 7.13 10.40
CA GLY A 77 1.09 8.56 10.09
C GLY A 77 0.18 8.98 8.94
N LEU A 78 -0.69 8.08 8.47
CA LEU A 78 -1.64 8.34 7.40
C LEU A 78 -2.94 8.92 7.98
N TYR A 79 -3.29 10.13 7.55
CA TYR A 79 -4.54 10.79 7.93
C TYR A 79 -5.42 11.03 6.69
N PRO A 80 -6.76 11.06 6.84
CA PRO A 80 -7.69 11.32 5.73
C PRO A 80 -7.79 12.81 5.41
N ASP A 81 -6.65 13.43 5.08
CA ASP A 81 -6.55 14.85 4.75
C ASP A 81 -6.45 15.09 3.22
N GLU A 82 -6.38 16.35 2.83
CA GLU A 82 -6.28 16.77 1.43
C GLU A 82 -4.97 16.34 0.78
N GLU A 83 -3.85 16.39 1.50
CA GLU A 83 -2.54 15.98 0.97
C GLU A 83 -2.55 14.49 0.64
N ALA A 84 -3.07 13.67 1.57
CA ALA A 84 -3.18 12.24 1.39
C ALA A 84 -4.10 11.88 0.22
N ARG A 85 -5.25 12.55 0.13
CA ARG A 85 -6.18 12.37 -0.99
C ARG A 85 -5.54 12.72 -2.32
N LYS A 86 -4.83 13.85 -2.41
CA LYS A 86 -4.14 14.28 -3.64
C LYS A 86 -3.09 13.25 -4.08
N LYS A 87 -2.24 12.77 -3.17
CA LYS A 87 -1.24 11.75 -3.50
C LYS A 87 -1.86 10.45 -3.99
N VAL A 88 -2.98 10.03 -3.40
CA VAL A 88 -3.70 8.82 -3.84
C VAL A 88 -4.37 9.03 -5.20
N VAL A 89 -4.94 10.21 -5.47
CA VAL A 89 -5.47 10.57 -6.79
C VAL A 89 -4.37 10.53 -7.85
N ASP A 90 -3.23 11.17 -7.59
CA ASP A 90 -2.08 11.17 -8.51
C ASP A 90 -1.60 9.74 -8.80
N LEU A 91 -1.53 8.90 -7.77
CA LEU A 91 -1.19 7.48 -7.90
C LEU A 91 -2.18 6.73 -8.82
N ILE A 92 -3.49 6.94 -8.66
CA ILE A 92 -4.52 6.31 -9.48
C ILE A 92 -4.44 6.80 -10.93
N ILE A 93 -4.18 8.10 -11.15
CA ILE A 93 -4.00 8.68 -12.48
C ILE A 93 -2.78 8.08 -13.19
N VAL A 94 -1.67 7.89 -12.48
CA VAL A 94 -0.47 7.24 -13.02
C VAL A 94 -0.73 5.77 -13.35
N ALA A 95 -1.37 5.04 -12.44
CA ALA A 95 -1.62 3.61 -12.60
C ALA A 95 -2.69 3.28 -13.66
N ARG A 96 -3.63 4.20 -13.93
CA ARG A 96 -4.78 4.03 -14.84
C ARG A 96 -5.47 2.66 -14.71
N PRO A 97 -5.91 2.25 -13.50
CA PRO A 97 -6.39 0.90 -13.27
C PRO A 97 -7.80 0.67 -13.82
N ASP A 98 -8.03 -0.51 -14.41
CA ASP A 98 -9.39 -1.00 -14.72
C ASP A 98 -10.08 -1.62 -13.49
N LEU A 99 -9.28 -2.12 -12.53
CA LEU A 99 -9.72 -2.72 -11.28
C LEU A 99 -8.77 -2.28 -10.15
N ILE A 100 -9.35 -1.83 -9.04
CA ILE A 100 -8.61 -1.51 -7.83
C ILE A 100 -8.99 -2.52 -6.73
N ILE A 101 -7.98 -3.09 -6.08
CA ILE A 101 -8.12 -3.91 -4.87
C ILE A 101 -7.47 -3.13 -3.73
N THR A 102 -8.20 -2.93 -2.64
CA THR A 102 -7.74 -2.17 -1.46
C THR A 102 -8.29 -2.79 -0.18
N HIS A 103 -7.84 -2.30 0.97
CA HIS A 103 -8.25 -2.78 2.29
C HIS A 103 -9.75 -2.63 2.53
N SER A 104 -10.28 -3.48 3.40
CA SER A 104 -11.65 -3.37 3.92
C SER A 104 -11.85 -2.03 4.65
N PRO A 105 -13.01 -1.35 4.47
CA PRO A 105 -13.35 -0.18 5.26
C PRO A 105 -13.71 -0.52 6.72
N GLN A 106 -13.89 -1.80 7.04
CA GLN A 106 -14.02 -2.33 8.40
C GLN A 106 -12.80 -3.20 8.72
N ASP A 107 -11.79 -2.58 9.31
CA ASP A 107 -10.53 -3.21 9.72
C ASP A 107 -10.14 -2.70 11.12
N TYR A 108 -9.27 -3.42 11.81
CA TYR A 108 -8.76 -3.04 13.13
C TYR A 108 -7.66 -1.95 13.05
N MET A 109 -7.02 -1.78 11.89
CA MET A 109 -5.96 -0.81 11.66
C MET A 109 -6.50 0.51 11.09
N CYS A 110 -6.10 1.62 11.70
CA CYS A 110 -6.45 2.97 11.22
C CYS A 110 -5.91 3.23 9.80
N ASP A 111 -4.71 2.75 9.49
CA ASP A 111 -4.09 2.95 8.18
C ASP A 111 -4.83 2.19 7.08
N HIS A 112 -5.34 0.99 7.39
CA HIS A 112 -6.15 0.20 6.45
C HIS A 112 -7.46 0.90 6.13
N THR A 113 -8.22 1.27 7.16
CA THR A 113 -9.51 1.96 7.00
C THR A 113 -9.35 3.32 6.31
N THR A 114 -8.27 4.06 6.62
CA THR A 114 -7.94 5.33 5.96
C THR A 114 -7.54 5.12 4.50
N THR A 115 -6.71 4.12 4.20
CA THR A 115 -6.34 3.75 2.83
C THR A 115 -7.59 3.36 2.02
N SER A 116 -8.48 2.56 2.60
CA SER A 116 -9.75 2.16 1.96
C SER A 116 -10.55 3.40 1.56
N LYS A 117 -10.75 4.33 2.50
CA LYS A 117 -11.47 5.58 2.23
C LYS A 117 -10.81 6.42 1.15
N LEU A 118 -9.50 6.66 1.25
CA LEU A 118 -8.76 7.51 0.31
C LEU A 118 -8.77 6.92 -1.11
N VAL A 119 -8.66 5.59 -1.24
CA VAL A 119 -8.70 4.91 -2.54
C VAL A 119 -10.10 4.98 -3.15
N VAL A 120 -11.15 4.79 -2.35
CA VAL A 120 -12.54 4.91 -2.84
C VAL A 120 -12.81 6.34 -3.32
N ASP A 121 -12.53 7.34 -2.47
CA ASP A 121 -12.72 8.75 -2.81
C ASP A 121 -11.85 9.15 -4.03
N GLY A 122 -10.59 8.74 -4.03
CA GLY A 122 -9.63 9.03 -5.08
C GLY A 122 -9.98 8.39 -6.42
N SER A 123 -10.57 7.19 -6.42
CA SER A 123 -10.97 6.51 -7.66
C SER A 123 -12.07 7.26 -8.41
N PHE A 124 -13.00 7.90 -7.69
CA PHE A 124 -13.97 8.79 -8.29
C PHE A 124 -13.31 10.09 -8.77
N ILE A 125 -12.55 10.75 -7.90
CA ILE A 125 -11.93 12.05 -8.19
C ILE A 125 -11.00 11.96 -9.41
N ALA A 126 -10.22 10.90 -9.56
CA ALA A 126 -9.32 10.68 -10.69
C ALA A 126 -10.03 10.59 -12.06
N THR A 127 -11.36 10.45 -12.11
CA THR A 127 -12.14 10.45 -13.35
C THR A 127 -12.62 11.84 -13.77
N LEU A 128 -12.48 12.84 -12.91
CA LEU A 128 -12.95 14.20 -13.18
C LEU A 128 -12.01 14.91 -14.17
N PRO A 129 -12.56 15.66 -15.14
CA PRO A 129 -11.78 16.30 -16.20
C PRO A 129 -10.98 17.52 -15.71
N GLU A 130 -11.40 18.14 -14.61
CA GLU A 130 -10.76 19.29 -13.97
C GLU A 130 -10.46 18.92 -12.52
N LEU A 131 -9.18 18.75 -12.21
CA LEU A 131 -8.66 18.33 -10.92
C LEU A 131 -7.58 19.31 -10.47
#